data_AF-A0A8T0FBR1-F1
#
_entry.id   AF-A0A8T0FBR1-F1
#
_cell.length_a   1.000
_cell.length_b   1.000
_cell.length_c   1.000
_cell.angle_alpha   90.00
_cell.angle_beta   90.00
_cell.angle_gamma   90.00
#
_symmetry.space_group_name_H-M   'P 1'
#
loop_
_entity.id
_entity.type
_entity.pdbx_description
1 polymer ?
#
loop_
_entity_poly.entity_id
_entity_poly.type
_entity_poly.pdbx_seq_one_letter_code
_entity_poly.pdbx_strand_id
1 'polypeptide(L)'
;MKTIDKKYYYATYSTFWIDDENAGYMLHIGSYDGTAGDGMKTSNEIKFSTKDKKNDKATNPCTTLEKGGWWYNDCGRSNPNGLNVPGVNDCKDNSSTANKCGVKEKVSAYLNIAMKLVEEAKESYTTCDASKNCTKVVFLHKKPIDCSEILENGERKSGVYKIWPRHRIFEGKPLSVYCDMETDGGGWTVYPKKRGKIFQTKKDFYPQKWHDSNTDFGKNKGRILVGNENIYALTNQGNYFMRFDIETVNRERSFAIYSSFWVENESADYMLHFGNYSGTAGDGISTLRGMKFSTKDKRNDIWTDACTTVKQGGWWYSACGGSNPNGINLPEGKNDGKYMNWEPVTKYDSLLAIAIKIRPYY
;
A
#
# COMPACT_ATOMS: atom_id res chain seq x y z
N MET A 1 8.18 -25.38 -1.42
CA MET A 1 9.47 -24.99 -0.82
C MET A 1 10.59 -25.29 -1.81
N LYS A 2 11.56 -24.38 -1.98
CA LYS A 2 12.72 -24.58 -2.86
C LYS A 2 13.99 -24.68 -2.01
N THR A 3 14.73 -25.76 -2.15
CA THR A 3 15.99 -25.98 -1.42
C THR A 3 17.14 -25.23 -2.08
N ILE A 4 18.27 -25.12 -1.37
CA ILE A 4 19.49 -24.44 -1.85
C ILE A 4 20.02 -25.07 -3.15
N ASP A 5 19.84 -26.39 -3.33
CA ASP A 5 20.15 -27.13 -4.56
C ASP A 5 19.08 -26.99 -5.66
N LYS A 6 18.19 -25.98 -5.55
CA LYS A 6 17.14 -25.64 -6.52
C LYS A 6 16.08 -26.73 -6.73
N LYS A 7 15.98 -27.76 -5.87
CA LYS A 7 14.89 -28.74 -5.91
C LYS A 7 13.62 -28.20 -5.29
N TYR A 8 12.48 -28.63 -5.82
CA TYR A 8 11.16 -28.22 -5.37
C TYR A 8 10.51 -29.36 -4.59
N TYR A 9 10.00 -29.02 -3.41
CA TYR A 9 9.20 -29.91 -2.58
C TYR A 9 7.86 -29.24 -2.27
N TYR A 10 6.79 -30.03 -2.18
CA TYR A 10 5.46 -29.54 -1.84
C TYR A 10 4.82 -30.36 -0.73
N ALA A 11 3.88 -29.74 -0.04
CA ALA A 11 3.02 -30.34 0.97
C ALA A 11 1.61 -29.81 0.73
N THR A 12 0.64 -30.70 0.64
CA THR A 12 -0.79 -30.40 0.54
C THR A 12 -1.50 -31.05 1.73
N TYR A 13 -2.56 -30.40 2.20
CA TYR A 13 -3.43 -30.92 3.26
C TYR A 13 -4.87 -30.89 2.75
N SER A 14 -5.62 -31.97 2.97
CA SER A 14 -6.98 -32.10 2.44
C SER A 14 -7.94 -31.02 2.95
N THR A 15 -7.66 -30.49 4.13
CA THR A 15 -8.34 -29.34 4.73
C THR A 15 -7.30 -28.42 5.37
N PHE A 16 -7.55 -27.12 5.35
CA PHE A 16 -6.74 -26.12 6.03
C PHE A 16 -7.63 -24.94 6.41
N TRP A 17 -7.77 -24.68 7.70
CA TRP A 17 -8.49 -23.50 8.21
C TRP A 17 -8.03 -23.13 9.62
N ILE A 18 -8.34 -21.90 10.05
CA ILE A 18 -7.87 -21.32 11.30
C ILE A 18 -9.08 -20.74 12.04
N ASP A 19 -9.19 -21.00 13.34
CA ASP A 19 -10.23 -20.40 14.19
C ASP A 19 -10.02 -18.89 14.40
N ASP A 20 -11.00 -18.22 15.00
CA ASP A 20 -10.92 -16.82 15.37
C ASP A 20 -9.97 -16.52 16.56
N GLU A 21 -9.89 -15.25 16.94
CA GLU A 21 -9.07 -14.78 18.05
C GLU A 21 -9.49 -15.37 19.41
N ASN A 22 -10.79 -15.62 19.63
CA ASN A 22 -11.30 -16.17 20.89
C ASN A 22 -10.80 -17.59 21.12
N ALA A 23 -10.66 -18.37 20.05
CA ALA A 23 -10.04 -19.68 20.06
C ALA A 23 -8.50 -19.65 20.06
N GLY A 24 -7.90 -18.47 19.87
CA GLY A 24 -6.44 -18.28 19.81
C GLY A 24 -5.82 -18.67 18.47
N TYR A 25 -6.57 -18.47 17.38
CA TYR A 25 -6.15 -18.80 16.01
C TYR A 25 -5.69 -20.26 15.89
N MET A 26 -6.50 -21.20 16.38
CA MET A 26 -6.15 -22.62 16.35
C MET A 26 -6.12 -23.14 14.91
N LEU A 27 -5.10 -23.93 14.57
CA LEU A 27 -4.92 -24.49 13.24
C LEU A 27 -5.63 -25.83 13.10
N HIS A 28 -6.34 -26.01 11.98
CA HIS A 28 -6.98 -27.27 11.60
C HIS A 28 -6.49 -27.71 10.23
N ILE A 29 -5.89 -28.89 10.18
CA ILE A 29 -5.34 -29.49 8.96
C ILE A 29 -5.79 -30.93 8.79
N GLY A 30 -6.05 -31.30 7.54
CA GLY A 30 -6.50 -32.64 7.16
C GLY A 30 -5.35 -33.60 6.85
N SER A 31 -5.63 -34.64 6.07
CA SER A 31 -4.61 -35.61 5.65
C SER A 31 -3.56 -34.95 4.75
N TYR A 32 -2.29 -35.27 5.02
CA TYR A 32 -1.13 -34.82 4.26
C TYR A 32 -0.94 -35.59 2.93
N ASP A 33 -0.50 -34.88 1.90
CA ASP A 33 0.11 -35.44 0.68
C ASP A 33 1.30 -34.58 0.21
N GLY A 34 2.22 -35.18 -0.54
CA GLY A 34 3.31 -34.46 -1.22
C GLY A 34 4.72 -34.99 -0.96
N THR A 35 5.70 -34.21 -1.39
CA THR A 35 7.11 -34.62 -1.46
C THR A 35 7.98 -34.05 -0.35
N ALA A 36 7.49 -33.08 0.43
CA ALA A 36 8.27 -32.37 1.45
C ALA A 36 8.36 -33.09 2.82
N GLY A 37 7.69 -34.23 2.99
CA GLY A 37 7.38 -34.80 4.31
C GLY A 37 6.29 -34.00 5.05
N ASP A 38 5.60 -34.67 5.99
CA ASP A 38 4.54 -34.05 6.80
C ASP A 38 5.13 -33.23 7.96
N GLY A 39 5.54 -32.00 7.64
CA GLY A 39 6.11 -31.05 8.60
C GLY A 39 5.11 -30.46 9.59
N MET A 40 3.80 -30.51 9.29
CA MET A 40 2.74 -29.98 10.17
C MET A 40 1.99 -31.07 10.95
N LYS A 41 2.40 -32.33 10.87
CA LYS A 41 1.79 -33.48 11.56
C LYS A 41 1.38 -33.21 13.01
N THR A 42 2.18 -32.43 13.74
CA THR A 42 1.95 -32.13 15.15
C THR A 42 1.34 -30.76 15.41
N SER A 43 1.06 -29.97 14.37
CA SER A 43 0.52 -28.61 14.46
C SER A 43 -1.00 -28.56 14.37
N ASN A 44 -1.67 -29.69 14.08
CA ASN A 44 -3.13 -29.77 14.12
C ASN A 44 -3.66 -29.53 15.55
N GLU A 45 -4.72 -28.74 15.68
CA GLU A 45 -5.36 -28.34 16.94
C GLU A 45 -4.44 -27.56 17.91
N ILE A 46 -3.39 -26.93 17.38
CA ILE A 46 -2.48 -26.08 18.15
C ILE A 46 -2.88 -24.62 17.98
N LYS A 47 -2.77 -23.83 19.05
CA LYS A 47 -2.98 -22.37 19.02
C LYS A 47 -1.72 -21.65 18.53
N PHE A 48 -1.88 -20.49 17.90
CA PHE A 48 -0.74 -19.75 17.37
C PHE A 48 0.11 -19.16 18.50
N SER A 49 1.42 -19.44 18.51
CA SER A 49 2.36 -18.87 19.48
C SER A 49 3.05 -17.62 18.93
N THR A 50 3.14 -16.59 19.76
CA THR A 50 3.87 -15.35 19.49
C THR A 50 4.89 -15.06 20.59
N LYS A 51 5.79 -14.10 20.38
CA LYS A 51 6.83 -13.75 21.38
C LYS A 51 6.23 -13.36 22.74
N ASP A 52 5.05 -12.76 22.71
CA ASP A 52 4.27 -12.28 23.84
C ASP A 52 3.25 -13.30 24.37
N LYS A 53 2.96 -14.37 23.62
CA LYS A 53 1.96 -15.39 24.01
C LYS A 53 2.46 -16.81 23.70
N LYS A 54 2.84 -17.52 24.76
CA LYS A 54 3.29 -18.92 24.71
C LYS A 54 2.10 -19.88 24.71
N ASN A 55 1.88 -20.57 23.60
CA ASN A 55 0.87 -21.62 23.47
C ASN A 55 1.49 -23.00 23.16
N ASP A 56 2.82 -23.10 23.18
CA ASP A 56 3.59 -24.33 22.97
C ASP A 56 3.88 -25.10 24.28
N LYS A 57 4.21 -26.39 24.17
CA LYS A 57 4.49 -27.28 25.32
C LYS A 57 5.97 -27.29 25.74
N ALA A 58 6.85 -26.58 25.04
CA ALA A 58 8.28 -26.58 25.34
C ALA A 58 8.56 -25.83 26.65
N THR A 59 9.67 -26.13 27.33
CA THR A 59 10.02 -25.41 28.58
C THR A 59 10.29 -23.93 28.30
N ASN A 60 11.08 -23.64 27.26
CA ASN A 60 11.35 -22.28 26.78
C ASN A 60 10.44 -21.95 25.59
N PRO A 61 9.97 -20.69 25.44
CA PRO A 61 9.10 -20.33 24.32
C PRO A 61 9.76 -20.61 22.97
N CYS A 62 9.12 -21.43 22.13
CA CYS A 62 9.68 -21.76 20.82
C CYS A 62 9.89 -20.52 19.96
N THR A 63 9.05 -19.50 20.12
CA THR A 63 9.14 -18.20 19.42
C THR A 63 10.46 -17.46 19.66
N THR A 64 11.16 -17.74 20.76
CA THR A 64 12.47 -17.16 21.07
C THR A 64 13.60 -17.92 20.38
N LEU A 65 13.51 -19.25 20.33
CA LEU A 65 14.49 -20.13 19.69
C LEU A 65 14.39 -20.05 18.16
N GLU A 66 13.17 -20.13 17.66
CA GLU A 66 12.81 -20.16 16.25
C GLU A 66 12.71 -18.76 15.62
N LYS A 67 12.78 -17.70 16.46
CA LYS A 67 12.75 -16.29 16.06
C LYS A 67 11.58 -15.93 15.13
N GLY A 68 10.44 -16.59 15.30
CA GLY A 68 9.22 -16.41 14.50
C GLY A 68 7.99 -17.01 15.19
N GLY A 69 6.81 -16.45 14.91
CA GLY A 69 5.53 -16.97 15.40
C GLY A 69 5.02 -18.13 14.56
N TRP A 70 4.49 -19.17 15.22
CA TRP A 70 3.99 -20.39 14.55
C TRP A 70 3.08 -21.22 15.45
N TRP A 71 2.40 -22.22 14.86
CA TRP A 71 1.67 -23.29 15.55
C TRP A 71 2.63 -24.36 16.08
N TYR A 72 3.42 -23.98 17.09
CA TYR A 72 4.39 -24.87 17.73
C TYR A 72 3.69 -25.77 18.77
N ASN A 73 3.69 -27.09 18.53
CA ASN A 73 3.40 -28.06 19.60
C ASN A 73 4.65 -28.30 20.46
N ASP A 74 5.80 -28.42 19.78
CA ASP A 74 7.16 -28.48 20.33
C ASP A 74 8.12 -27.78 19.33
N CYS A 75 9.32 -27.39 19.76
CA CYS A 75 10.23 -26.60 18.93
C CYS A 75 10.94 -27.48 17.85
N GLY A 76 11.43 -26.88 16.76
CA GLY A 76 12.40 -27.52 15.86
C GLY A 76 11.86 -28.43 14.75
N ARG A 77 10.56 -28.46 14.45
CA ARG A 77 10.01 -29.33 13.38
C ARG A 77 9.77 -28.64 12.05
N SER A 78 9.14 -27.47 12.06
CA SER A 78 8.87 -26.69 10.87
C SER A 78 8.67 -25.25 11.30
N ASN A 79 9.45 -24.35 10.72
CA ASN A 79 9.38 -22.92 10.97
C ASN A 79 9.45 -22.16 9.65
N PRO A 80 8.38 -22.20 8.84
CA PRO A 80 8.35 -21.52 7.54
C PRO A 80 8.49 -20.00 7.65
N ASN A 81 8.14 -19.44 8.81
CA ASN A 81 8.25 -18.02 9.14
C ASN A 81 9.57 -17.66 9.86
N GLY A 82 10.50 -18.62 9.96
CA GLY A 82 11.80 -18.41 10.61
C GLY A 82 12.70 -17.48 9.79
N LEU A 83 13.67 -16.87 10.47
CA LEU A 83 14.71 -16.09 9.80
C LEU A 83 15.48 -16.98 8.82
N ASN A 84 15.29 -16.74 7.52
CA ASN A 84 16.03 -17.44 6.47
C ASN A 84 17.48 -16.96 6.45
N VAL A 85 18.39 -17.73 7.06
CA VAL A 85 19.83 -17.48 7.03
C VAL A 85 20.47 -18.44 6.04
N PRO A 86 20.97 -18.00 4.88
CA PRO A 86 21.64 -18.88 3.94
C PRO A 86 22.97 -19.38 4.53
N GLY A 87 23.04 -20.68 4.85
CA GLY A 87 24.32 -21.40 4.99
C GLY A 87 25.02 -21.40 6.35
N VAL A 88 24.32 -21.12 7.46
CA VAL A 88 24.91 -21.28 8.81
C VAL A 88 24.33 -22.52 9.46
N ASN A 89 25.14 -23.58 9.57
CA ASN A 89 24.92 -24.59 10.62
C ASN A 89 24.96 -23.84 11.94
N ASP A 90 23.86 -23.91 12.68
CA ASP A 90 23.65 -23.18 13.91
C ASP A 90 24.89 -23.29 14.81
N CYS A 91 25.44 -22.14 15.19
CA CYS A 91 26.59 -22.04 16.06
C CYS A 91 26.22 -22.68 17.41
N LYS A 92 26.58 -23.95 17.58
CA LYS A 92 26.83 -24.53 18.89
C LYS A 92 28.12 -23.93 19.39
N ASP A 93 28.06 -22.77 20.03
CA ASP A 93 29.10 -22.39 20.98
C ASP A 93 28.54 -21.54 22.12
N ASN A 94 28.56 -22.15 23.30
CA ASN A 94 28.37 -21.51 24.60
C ASN A 94 29.53 -20.53 24.85
N SER A 95 29.37 -19.26 24.49
CA SER A 95 30.30 -18.23 24.93
C SER A 95 29.64 -16.87 25.08
N SER A 96 29.72 -16.35 26.29
CA SER A 96 29.01 -15.19 26.86
C SER A 96 29.52 -13.82 26.42
N THR A 97 29.99 -13.66 25.18
CA THR A 97 30.47 -12.36 24.66
C THR A 97 30.14 -12.17 23.18
N ALA A 98 28.86 -12.02 22.85
CA ALA A 98 28.39 -11.70 21.51
C ALA A 98 27.92 -10.23 21.43
N ASN A 99 28.85 -9.28 21.48
CA ASN A 99 28.54 -7.87 21.21
C ASN A 99 29.67 -7.26 20.37
N LYS A 100 29.66 -7.56 19.05
CA LYS A 100 30.20 -6.72 17.94
C LYS A 100 30.16 -7.38 16.54
N CYS A 101 29.77 -8.66 16.39
CA CYS A 101 29.48 -9.29 15.08
C CYS A 101 27.99 -9.20 14.72
N GLY A 102 27.51 -8.01 14.37
CA GLY A 102 26.08 -7.85 14.06
C GLY A 102 25.70 -6.69 13.16
N VAL A 103 26.63 -5.77 12.86
CA VAL A 103 26.34 -4.62 11.99
C VAL A 103 27.08 -4.73 10.66
N LYS A 104 28.37 -5.10 10.66
CA LYS A 104 29.14 -5.32 9.41
C LYS A 104 28.59 -6.49 8.60
N GLU A 105 28.27 -7.61 9.25
CA GLU A 105 27.72 -8.79 8.55
C GLU A 105 26.30 -8.55 8.04
N LYS A 106 25.50 -7.72 8.73
CA LYS A 106 24.19 -7.28 8.22
C LYS A 106 24.32 -6.46 6.95
N VAL A 107 25.21 -5.45 6.93
CA VAL A 107 25.45 -4.63 5.74
C VAL A 107 25.97 -5.48 4.58
N SER A 108 26.90 -6.40 4.83
CA SER A 108 27.38 -7.35 3.82
C SER A 108 26.29 -8.32 3.35
N ALA A 109 25.41 -8.80 4.24
CA ALA A 109 24.31 -9.67 3.86
C ALA A 109 23.26 -8.95 3.00
N TYR A 110 22.86 -7.73 3.37
CA TYR A 110 21.96 -6.91 2.55
C TYR A 110 22.58 -6.57 1.19
N LEU A 111 23.88 -6.28 1.16
CA LEU A 111 24.59 -6.00 -0.09
C LEU A 111 24.65 -7.25 -0.97
N ASN A 112 24.93 -8.42 -0.40
CA ASN A 112 24.95 -9.69 -1.12
C ASN A 112 23.56 -10.10 -1.61
N ILE A 113 22.50 -9.85 -0.83
CA ILE A 113 21.12 -10.07 -1.27
C ILE A 113 20.76 -9.11 -2.41
N ALA A 114 21.09 -7.83 -2.30
CA ALA A 114 20.84 -6.86 -3.38
C ALA A 114 21.62 -7.22 -4.65
N MET A 115 22.89 -7.62 -4.53
CA MET A 115 23.70 -8.09 -5.66
C MET A 115 23.12 -9.36 -6.27
N LYS A 116 22.71 -10.33 -5.46
CA LYS A 116 22.10 -11.58 -5.92
C LYS A 116 20.75 -11.35 -6.57
N LEU A 117 19.90 -10.45 -6.05
CA LEU A 117 18.64 -10.06 -6.69
C LEU A 117 18.89 -9.36 -8.03
N VAL A 118 19.95 -8.55 -8.13
CA VAL A 118 20.37 -7.94 -9.40
C VAL A 118 20.92 -9.00 -10.37
N GLU A 119 21.61 -10.02 -9.88
CA GLU A 119 22.18 -11.11 -10.68
C GLU A 119 21.10 -12.09 -11.15
N GLU A 120 20.16 -12.45 -10.28
CA GLU A 120 18.95 -13.20 -10.62
C GLU A 120 18.04 -12.41 -11.56
N ALA A 121 17.93 -11.08 -11.39
CA ALA A 121 17.25 -10.23 -12.36
C ALA A 121 17.98 -10.27 -13.71
N LYS A 122 19.32 -10.22 -13.75
CA LYS A 122 20.11 -10.37 -15.00
C LYS A 122 19.95 -11.74 -15.64
N GLU A 123 19.87 -12.82 -14.86
CA GLU A 123 19.61 -14.18 -15.37
C GLU A 123 18.16 -14.36 -15.86
N SER A 124 17.20 -13.68 -15.22
CA SER A 124 15.80 -13.64 -15.63
C SER A 124 15.56 -12.72 -16.84
N TYR A 125 16.39 -11.70 -17.02
CA TYR A 125 16.54 -10.95 -18.26
C TYR A 125 17.42 -11.76 -19.21
N THR A 126 16.87 -12.86 -19.73
CA THR A 126 17.41 -13.55 -20.90
C THR A 126 17.93 -12.49 -21.87
N THR A 127 19.23 -12.50 -22.18
CA THR A 127 19.78 -11.70 -23.27
C THR A 127 18.89 -11.99 -24.48
N CYS A 128 18.21 -10.97 -25.00
CA CYS A 128 17.45 -11.13 -26.23
C CYS A 128 18.39 -11.76 -27.24
N ASP A 129 18.09 -13.00 -27.62
CA ASP A 129 18.78 -13.68 -28.70
C ASP A 129 18.54 -12.83 -29.94
N ALA A 130 19.54 -12.06 -30.36
CA ALA A 130 19.45 -11.16 -31.51
C ALA A 130 19.13 -11.91 -32.82
N SER A 131 19.14 -13.26 -32.80
CA SER A 131 18.73 -14.12 -33.90
C SER A 131 17.24 -14.53 -33.87
N LYS A 132 16.56 -14.42 -32.72
CA LYS A 132 15.10 -14.53 -32.67
C LYS A 132 14.52 -13.15 -32.83
N ASN A 133 13.89 -12.93 -33.99
CA ASN A 133 13.04 -11.79 -34.27
C ASN A 133 11.80 -11.85 -33.35
N CYS A 134 12.00 -11.69 -32.05
CA CYS A 134 10.97 -11.45 -31.05
C CYS A 134 10.57 -9.99 -31.21
N THR A 135 9.82 -9.69 -32.27
CA THR A 135 8.90 -8.56 -32.23
C THR A 135 7.90 -8.88 -31.12
N LYS A 136 8.23 -8.50 -29.89
CA LYS A 136 7.22 -8.26 -28.87
C LYS A 136 6.32 -7.23 -29.52
N VAL A 137 5.17 -7.66 -30.02
CA VAL A 137 4.14 -6.74 -30.48
C VAL A 137 3.65 -6.07 -29.20
N VAL A 138 4.35 -5.02 -28.79
CA VAL A 138 3.91 -4.13 -27.74
C VAL A 138 2.72 -3.42 -28.36
N PHE A 139 1.52 -3.92 -28.03
CA PHE A 139 0.30 -3.23 -28.38
C PHE A 139 0.30 -1.93 -27.60
N LEU A 140 0.78 -0.87 -28.25
CA LEU A 140 0.75 0.47 -27.70
C LEU A 140 -0.72 0.85 -27.49
N HIS A 141 -1.03 1.21 -26.25
CA HIS A 141 -2.31 1.80 -25.89
C HIS A 141 -2.42 3.15 -26.58
N LYS A 142 -3.14 3.21 -27.71
CA LYS A 142 -3.35 4.45 -28.48
C LYS A 142 -4.11 5.53 -27.69
N LYS A 143 -4.92 5.08 -26.72
CA LYS A 143 -5.74 5.90 -25.83
C LYS A 143 -5.64 5.32 -24.42
N PRO A 144 -4.50 5.52 -23.74
CA PRO A 144 -4.27 4.89 -22.44
C PRO A 144 -5.30 5.38 -21.43
N ILE A 145 -5.92 4.50 -20.66
CA ILE A 145 -7.05 4.84 -19.77
C ILE A 145 -6.60 5.41 -18.42
N ASP A 146 -5.33 5.20 -18.07
CA ASP A 146 -4.66 5.74 -16.89
C ASP A 146 -3.13 5.74 -17.07
N CYS A 147 -2.39 6.10 -16.02
CA CYS A 147 -0.93 6.18 -16.07
C CYS A 147 -0.22 4.83 -16.14
N SER A 148 -0.89 3.73 -15.79
CA SER A 148 -0.29 2.39 -15.88
C SER A 148 -0.15 1.96 -17.34
N GLU A 149 -1.16 2.20 -18.17
CA GLU A 149 -1.08 1.93 -19.62
C GLU A 149 -0.07 2.85 -20.32
N ILE A 150 0.12 4.08 -19.82
CA ILE A 150 1.20 4.96 -20.30
C ILE A 150 2.58 4.37 -19.95
N LEU A 151 2.75 3.84 -18.73
CA LEU A 151 3.98 3.14 -18.33
C LEU A 151 4.22 1.90 -19.21
N GLU A 152 3.18 1.12 -19.52
CA GLU A 152 3.26 -0.04 -20.43
C GLU A 152 3.70 0.35 -21.85
N ASN A 153 3.31 1.54 -22.32
CA ASN A 153 3.77 2.12 -23.59
C ASN A 153 5.27 2.48 -23.60
N GLY A 154 5.99 2.35 -22.48
CA GLY A 154 7.43 2.59 -22.39
C GLY A 154 7.81 3.95 -21.81
N GLU A 155 6.83 4.78 -21.44
CA GLU A 155 7.10 6.06 -20.77
C GLU A 155 7.65 5.82 -19.37
N ARG A 156 8.68 6.58 -18.97
CA ARG A 156 9.37 6.38 -17.68
C ARG A 156 9.55 7.66 -16.86
N LYS A 157 9.26 8.81 -17.43
CA LYS A 157 9.46 10.11 -16.77
C LYS A 157 8.17 10.54 -16.09
N SER A 158 8.26 10.97 -14.84
CA SER A 158 7.10 11.58 -14.18
C SER A 158 6.75 12.91 -14.85
N GLY A 159 5.47 13.18 -15.08
CA GLY A 159 5.05 14.34 -15.86
C GLY A 159 3.55 14.42 -16.09
N VAL A 160 3.11 15.43 -16.83
CA VAL A 160 1.71 15.57 -17.24
C VAL A 160 1.50 14.80 -18.54
N TYR A 161 0.52 13.90 -18.53
CA TYR A 161 0.13 13.08 -19.66
C TYR A 161 -1.37 13.18 -19.92
N LYS A 162 -1.81 12.72 -21.10
CA LYS A 162 -3.23 12.57 -21.44
C LYS A 162 -3.64 11.12 -21.30
N ILE A 163 -4.76 10.89 -20.62
CA ILE A 163 -5.42 9.60 -20.50
C ILE A 163 -6.85 9.68 -21.07
N TRP A 164 -7.45 8.54 -21.38
CA TRP A 164 -8.80 8.41 -21.91
C TRP A 164 -9.59 7.42 -21.05
N PRO A 165 -10.06 7.84 -19.87
CA PRO A 165 -10.80 6.95 -18.99
C PRO A 165 -12.05 6.41 -19.69
N ARG A 166 -12.44 5.17 -19.39
CA ARG A 166 -13.52 4.47 -20.09
C ARG A 166 -14.91 5.05 -19.78
N HIS A 167 -15.04 5.78 -18.68
CA HIS A 167 -16.33 6.23 -18.19
C HIS A 167 -17.00 7.25 -19.13
N ARG A 168 -18.31 7.09 -19.32
CA ARG A 168 -19.11 7.89 -20.27
C ARG A 168 -19.10 9.40 -20.02
N ILE A 169 -18.84 9.85 -18.78
CA ILE A 169 -18.79 11.28 -18.43
C ILE A 169 -17.71 12.04 -19.22
N PHE A 170 -16.68 11.33 -19.68
CA PHE A 170 -15.62 11.93 -20.49
C PHE A 170 -15.99 11.99 -21.97
N GLU A 171 -17.04 11.29 -22.43
CA GLU A 171 -17.48 11.28 -23.84
C GLU A 171 -16.34 10.99 -24.83
N GLY A 172 -15.39 10.13 -24.42
CA GLY A 172 -14.20 9.80 -25.22
C GLY A 172 -13.16 10.93 -25.35
N LYS A 173 -13.34 12.05 -24.63
CA LYS A 173 -12.39 13.16 -24.54
C LYS A 173 -11.25 12.80 -23.58
N PRO A 174 -10.02 13.27 -23.86
CA PRO A 174 -8.89 13.04 -22.96
C PRO A 174 -8.99 13.84 -21.67
N LEU A 175 -8.45 13.27 -20.60
CA LEU A 175 -8.19 13.93 -19.32
C LEU A 175 -6.67 14.11 -19.15
N SER A 176 -6.24 15.32 -18.80
CA SER A 176 -4.83 15.57 -18.45
C SER A 176 -4.59 15.22 -16.98
N VAL A 177 -3.62 14.35 -16.70
CA VAL A 177 -3.26 13.90 -15.35
C VAL A 177 -1.75 13.97 -15.14
N TYR A 178 -1.31 14.10 -13.89
CA TYR A 178 0.10 13.89 -13.56
C TYR A 178 0.34 12.41 -13.31
N CYS A 179 1.27 11.82 -14.06
CA CYS A 179 1.73 10.47 -13.86
C CYS A 179 3.03 10.45 -13.08
N ASP A 180 3.04 9.72 -11.96
CA ASP A 180 4.25 9.37 -11.24
C ASP A 180 4.75 8.02 -11.77
N MET A 181 5.82 8.08 -12.56
CA MET A 181 6.41 6.94 -13.27
C MET A 181 7.62 6.35 -12.55
N GLU A 182 7.96 6.88 -11.38
CA GLU A 182 9.22 6.58 -10.70
C GLU A 182 8.98 5.89 -9.35
N THR A 183 7.95 6.31 -8.61
CA THR A 183 7.69 5.76 -7.28
C THR A 183 7.10 4.36 -7.38
N ASP A 184 7.70 3.39 -6.68
CA ASP A 184 7.13 2.05 -6.48
C ASP A 184 6.77 1.34 -7.80
N GLY A 185 7.68 1.39 -8.77
CA GLY A 185 7.49 0.82 -10.10
C GLY A 185 6.72 1.71 -11.09
N GLY A 186 6.24 2.87 -10.65
CA GLY A 186 5.58 3.86 -11.52
C GLY A 186 4.14 3.49 -11.88
N GLY A 187 3.61 4.20 -12.90
CA GLY A 187 2.26 3.98 -13.41
C GLY A 187 1.15 4.56 -12.52
N TRP A 188 1.50 5.48 -11.62
CA TRP A 188 0.56 6.06 -10.69
C TRP A 188 -0.13 7.30 -11.28
N THR A 189 -1.46 7.31 -11.30
CA THR A 189 -2.25 8.50 -11.61
C THR A 189 -2.41 9.33 -10.36
N VAL A 190 -1.76 10.48 -10.32
CA VAL A 190 -1.78 11.38 -9.16
C VAL A 190 -3.05 12.21 -9.19
N TYR A 191 -3.84 12.11 -8.11
CA TYR A 191 -4.95 13.03 -7.88
C TYR A 191 -4.38 14.46 -7.80
N PRO A 192 -4.97 15.48 -8.46
CA PRO A 192 -4.36 16.79 -8.80
C PRO A 192 -3.87 17.70 -7.64
N LYS A 193 -3.49 17.15 -6.49
CA LYS A 193 -3.12 17.86 -5.28
C LYS A 193 -1.78 17.34 -4.73
N LYS A 194 -0.69 17.49 -5.48
CA LYS A 194 0.67 17.42 -4.90
C LYS A 194 0.94 18.75 -4.19
N ARG A 195 0.71 18.82 -2.88
CA ARG A 195 1.00 20.02 -2.08
C ARG A 195 2.45 19.97 -1.60
N GLY A 196 3.24 20.97 -1.99
CA GLY A 196 4.66 21.10 -1.67
C GLY A 196 5.28 22.24 -2.48
N LYS A 197 6.54 22.61 -2.22
CA LYS A 197 7.23 23.81 -2.78
C LYS A 197 7.19 23.97 -4.31
N ILE A 198 6.76 22.95 -5.07
CA ILE A 198 6.69 22.94 -6.54
C ILE A 198 5.48 23.73 -7.08
N PHE A 199 4.42 23.92 -6.29
CA PHE A 199 3.25 24.71 -6.68
C PHE A 199 2.94 25.78 -5.62
N GLN A 200 3.82 26.76 -5.47
CA GLN A 200 3.50 27.98 -4.72
C GLN A 200 2.61 28.88 -5.59
N THR A 201 1.29 28.70 -5.51
CA THR A 201 0.40 29.83 -5.66
C THR A 201 -0.50 29.92 -4.44
N LYS A 202 -0.28 31.03 -3.73
CA LYS A 202 -1.01 31.49 -2.56
C LYS A 202 -2.43 31.85 -3.01
N LYS A 203 -3.28 30.86 -3.20
CA LYS A 203 -4.74 31.02 -3.31
C LYS A 203 -5.43 29.72 -2.93
N ASP A 204 -6.38 29.85 -2.03
CA ASP A 204 -7.18 28.79 -1.44
C ASP A 204 -7.93 28.00 -2.53
N PHE A 205 -7.50 26.77 -2.79
CA PHE A 205 -8.28 25.82 -3.59
C PHE A 205 -8.61 24.61 -2.73
N TYR A 206 -9.56 24.88 -1.83
CA TYR A 206 -10.47 23.89 -1.29
C TYR A 206 -11.78 24.05 -2.08
N PRO A 207 -12.46 22.98 -2.55
CA PRO A 207 -13.85 23.13 -2.98
C PRO A 207 -14.67 23.52 -1.74
N GLN A 208 -14.81 24.82 -1.48
CA GLN A 208 -15.63 25.32 -0.37
C GLN A 208 -17.10 25.00 -0.60
N LYS A 209 -17.48 24.68 -1.85
CA LYS A 209 -18.82 24.29 -2.24
C LYS A 209 -18.78 22.99 -3.02
N TRP A 210 -19.86 22.22 -2.92
CA TRP A 210 -20.09 20.94 -3.60
C TRP A 210 -19.91 21.02 -5.12
N HIS A 211 -20.16 22.19 -5.71
CA HIS A 211 -20.01 22.43 -7.14
C HIS A 211 -18.73 23.18 -7.55
N ASP A 212 -17.87 23.60 -6.59
CA ASP A 212 -16.58 24.25 -6.89
C ASP A 212 -15.49 23.25 -7.37
N SER A 213 -15.79 21.95 -7.32
CA SER A 213 -14.98 20.84 -7.83
C SER A 213 -14.90 20.77 -9.37
N ASN A 214 -15.07 21.89 -10.06
CA ASN A 214 -15.10 21.98 -11.53
C ASN A 214 -14.30 23.19 -12.03
N THR A 215 -12.99 23.29 -11.77
CA THR A 215 -12.15 24.32 -12.43
C THR A 215 -10.70 23.90 -12.76
N ASP A 216 -10.44 23.94 -14.06
CA ASP A 216 -9.23 24.16 -14.89
C ASP A 216 -7.84 24.43 -14.28
N PHE A 217 -6.87 23.66 -14.78
CA PHE A 217 -5.48 24.07 -15.01
C PHE A 217 -5.22 24.39 -16.50
N GLY A 218 -5.10 25.68 -16.83
CA GLY A 218 -4.18 26.18 -17.86
C GLY A 218 -4.55 26.08 -19.36
N LYS A 219 -5.09 27.19 -19.88
CA LYS A 219 -4.88 27.79 -21.23
C LYS A 219 -5.21 27.02 -22.52
N ASN A 220 -5.79 25.83 -22.51
CA ASN A 220 -6.42 25.26 -23.70
C ASN A 220 -7.77 24.63 -23.33
N LYS A 221 -8.79 24.86 -24.16
CA LYS A 221 -10.20 24.45 -23.98
C LYS A 221 -10.35 22.92 -23.83
N GLY A 222 -10.01 22.37 -22.67
CA GLY A 222 -10.30 21.01 -22.24
C GLY A 222 -10.75 21.07 -20.79
N ARG A 223 -12.02 20.75 -20.54
CA ARG A 223 -12.64 20.81 -19.21
C ARG A 223 -11.83 19.97 -18.23
N ILE A 224 -11.33 20.57 -17.15
CA ILE A 224 -10.77 19.82 -16.02
C ILE A 224 -11.84 19.80 -14.93
N LEU A 225 -12.56 18.68 -14.86
CA LEU A 225 -13.48 18.38 -13.76
C LEU A 225 -12.63 17.97 -12.54
N VAL A 226 -12.18 18.92 -11.72
CA VAL A 226 -11.40 18.61 -10.50
C VAL A 226 -12.34 18.17 -9.37
N GLY A 227 -12.93 16.99 -9.51
CA GLY A 227 -13.99 16.55 -8.60
C GLY A 227 -14.01 15.05 -8.35
N ASN A 228 -14.77 14.68 -7.32
CA ASN A 228 -15.01 13.28 -6.95
C ASN A 228 -15.54 12.46 -8.14
N GLU A 229 -16.18 13.08 -9.15
CA GLU A 229 -16.52 12.49 -10.45
C GLU A 229 -15.34 11.84 -11.16
N ASN A 230 -14.16 12.46 -11.16
CA ASN A 230 -12.97 11.86 -11.79
C ASN A 230 -12.46 10.67 -10.99
N ILE A 231 -12.47 10.75 -9.65
CA ILE A 231 -12.09 9.62 -8.79
C ILE A 231 -13.07 8.48 -9.02
N TYR A 232 -14.36 8.77 -8.98
CA TYR A 232 -15.44 7.83 -9.29
C TYR A 232 -15.18 7.15 -10.63
N ALA A 233 -15.07 7.93 -11.70
CA ALA A 233 -14.91 7.40 -13.04
C ALA A 233 -13.62 6.58 -13.25
N LEU A 234 -12.50 7.02 -12.67
CA LEU A 234 -11.23 6.31 -12.76
C LEU A 234 -11.23 5.03 -11.92
N THR A 235 -11.80 5.06 -10.71
CA THR A 235 -11.79 3.90 -9.81
C THR A 235 -12.88 2.88 -10.11
N ASN A 236 -13.87 3.23 -10.93
CA ASN A 236 -14.95 2.34 -11.38
C ASN A 236 -14.69 1.74 -12.78
N GLN A 237 -13.50 1.92 -13.36
CA GLN A 237 -13.11 1.26 -14.62
C GLN A 237 -12.30 -0.04 -14.42
N GLY A 238 -12.03 -0.42 -13.17
CA GLY A 238 -11.27 -1.59 -12.76
C GLY A 238 -11.02 -1.60 -11.24
N ASN A 239 -10.22 -2.54 -10.75
CA ASN A 239 -9.79 -2.53 -9.35
C ASN A 239 -8.56 -1.63 -9.19
N TYR A 240 -8.60 -0.67 -8.26
CA TYR A 240 -7.48 0.26 -8.04
C TYR A 240 -6.92 0.14 -6.63
N PHE A 241 -5.61 0.33 -6.50
CA PHE A 241 -4.97 0.74 -5.26
C PHE A 241 -5.09 2.25 -5.08
N MET A 242 -5.27 2.70 -3.84
CA MET A 242 -5.01 4.09 -3.44
C MET A 242 -3.76 4.16 -2.59
N ARG A 243 -2.88 5.12 -2.89
CA ARG A 243 -1.65 5.36 -2.15
C ARG A 243 -1.54 6.81 -1.71
N PHE A 244 -1.14 7.00 -0.46
CA PHE A 244 -0.74 8.27 0.14
C PHE A 244 0.77 8.26 0.31
N ASP A 245 1.46 9.23 -0.26
CA ASP A 245 2.84 9.55 0.12
C ASP A 245 2.84 10.78 1.01
N ILE A 246 3.46 10.65 2.18
CA ILE A 246 3.42 11.64 3.27
C ILE A 246 4.85 12.14 3.51
N GLU A 247 5.03 13.46 3.58
CA GLU A 247 6.30 14.09 3.98
C GLU A 247 6.05 15.06 5.14
N THR A 248 6.75 14.85 6.25
CA THR A 248 6.70 15.73 7.43
C THR A 248 7.53 17.00 7.21
N VAL A 249 7.35 18.01 8.07
CA VAL A 249 8.17 19.24 8.05
C VAL A 249 9.66 18.93 8.26
N ASN A 250 9.95 17.87 9.00
CA ASN A 250 11.31 17.35 9.22
C ASN A 250 11.85 16.49 8.06
N ARG A 251 11.15 16.45 6.91
CA ARG A 251 11.52 15.70 5.70
C ARG A 251 11.50 14.18 5.85
N GLU A 252 10.84 13.67 6.89
CA GLU A 252 10.59 12.24 7.02
C GLU A 252 9.50 11.82 6.06
N ARG A 253 9.70 10.68 5.39
CA ARG A 253 8.78 10.16 4.38
C ARG A 253 8.18 8.83 4.80
N SER A 254 6.89 8.71 4.64
CA SER A 254 6.14 7.47 4.86
C SER A 254 5.06 7.31 3.81
N PHE A 255 4.47 6.13 3.72
CA PHE A 255 3.39 5.87 2.78
C PHE A 255 2.32 4.94 3.35
N ALA A 256 1.10 5.06 2.83
CA ALA A 256 -0.03 4.18 3.10
C ALA A 256 -0.65 3.74 1.77
N ILE A 257 -0.93 2.45 1.62
CA ILE A 257 -1.58 1.85 0.45
C ILE A 257 -2.83 1.10 0.91
N TYR A 258 -3.92 1.28 0.18
CA TYR A 258 -5.18 0.58 0.38
C TYR A 258 -5.54 -0.16 -0.90
N SER A 259 -5.81 -1.46 -0.81
CA SER A 259 -6.32 -2.26 -1.95
C SER A 259 -7.78 -1.93 -2.25
N SER A 260 -8.30 -2.38 -3.40
CA SER A 260 -9.74 -2.33 -3.75
C SER A 260 -10.41 -0.98 -3.48
N PHE A 261 -9.71 0.12 -3.78
CA PHE A 261 -10.21 1.48 -3.57
C PHE A 261 -11.15 1.88 -4.71
N TRP A 262 -12.33 2.35 -4.32
CA TRP A 262 -13.30 2.97 -5.22
C TRP A 262 -14.26 3.85 -4.44
N VAL A 263 -14.98 4.70 -5.15
CA VAL A 263 -16.04 5.54 -4.57
C VAL A 263 -17.32 5.36 -5.34
N GLU A 264 -18.46 5.60 -4.71
CA GLU A 264 -19.76 5.64 -5.37
C GLU A 264 -19.94 6.92 -6.20
N ASN A 265 -21.05 7.02 -6.94
CA ASN A 265 -21.40 8.21 -7.70
C ASN A 265 -21.96 9.36 -6.82
N GLU A 266 -22.31 10.49 -7.45
CA GLU A 266 -22.87 11.66 -6.76
C GLU A 266 -24.17 11.36 -5.99
N SER A 267 -25.04 10.49 -6.52
CA SER A 267 -26.34 10.15 -5.90
C SER A 267 -26.22 9.37 -4.60
N ALA A 268 -25.09 8.68 -4.41
CA ALA A 268 -24.71 8.00 -3.18
C ALA A 268 -23.63 8.80 -2.41
N ASP A 269 -23.51 10.10 -2.70
CA ASP A 269 -22.62 11.05 -2.02
C ASP A 269 -21.13 10.64 -2.04
N TYR A 270 -20.70 9.97 -3.12
CA TYR A 270 -19.33 9.49 -3.27
C TYR A 270 -18.84 8.63 -2.09
N MET A 271 -19.69 7.75 -1.57
CA MET A 271 -19.33 6.82 -0.48
C MET A 271 -18.00 6.11 -0.74
N LEU A 272 -17.14 6.06 0.28
CA LEU A 272 -15.78 5.52 0.19
C LEU A 272 -15.72 4.02 0.46
N HIS A 273 -15.06 3.29 -0.45
CA HIS A 273 -14.74 1.88 -0.30
C HIS A 273 -13.24 1.63 -0.47
N PHE A 274 -12.68 0.76 0.37
CA PHE A 274 -11.30 0.29 0.26
C PHE A 274 -11.12 -1.03 1.01
N GLY A 275 -10.17 -1.83 0.56
CA GLY A 275 -9.76 -3.12 1.12
C GLY A 275 -8.68 -2.97 2.19
N ASN A 276 -7.66 -3.82 2.12
CA ASN A 276 -6.64 -3.94 3.17
C ASN A 276 -5.61 -2.81 3.11
N TYR A 277 -5.17 -2.38 4.28
CA TYR A 277 -4.07 -1.44 4.47
C TYR A 277 -2.70 -2.13 4.38
N SER A 278 -1.71 -1.44 3.82
CA SER A 278 -0.28 -1.74 3.95
C SER A 278 0.54 -0.45 3.88
N GLY A 279 1.74 -0.44 4.46
CA GLY A 279 2.63 0.71 4.40
C GLY A 279 3.35 1.01 5.72
N THR A 280 3.99 2.17 5.78
CA THR A 280 4.80 2.62 6.93
C THR A 280 4.20 3.83 7.66
N ALA A 281 3.14 4.42 7.12
CA ALA A 281 2.52 5.63 7.68
C ALA A 281 1.43 5.36 8.74
N GLY A 282 1.20 4.10 9.14
CA GLY A 282 0.02 3.71 9.91
C GLY A 282 -1.31 3.88 9.13
N ASP A 283 -2.37 3.25 9.63
CA ASP A 283 -3.69 3.27 8.99
C ASP A 283 -4.51 4.51 9.44
N GLY A 284 -4.32 5.61 8.70
CA GLY A 284 -4.95 6.89 9.00
C GLY A 284 -6.39 7.05 8.52
N ILE A 285 -6.98 6.07 7.82
CA ILE A 285 -8.36 6.14 7.31
C ILE A 285 -9.20 4.88 7.59
N SER A 286 -8.72 3.95 8.41
CA SER A 286 -9.39 2.71 8.83
C SER A 286 -10.88 2.86 9.16
N THR A 287 -11.25 3.95 9.83
CA THR A 287 -12.62 4.23 10.28
C THR A 287 -13.52 4.90 9.23
N LEU A 288 -12.99 5.20 8.04
CA LEU A 288 -13.70 5.98 7.01
C LEU A 288 -14.39 5.09 5.96
N ARG A 289 -14.27 3.77 6.06
CA ARG A 289 -14.96 2.84 5.15
C ARG A 289 -16.49 3.01 5.26
N GLY A 290 -17.15 3.16 4.12
CA GLY A 290 -18.60 3.39 4.04
C GLY A 290 -19.02 4.82 4.38
N MET A 291 -18.08 5.73 4.68
CA MET A 291 -18.40 7.12 4.92
C MET A 291 -18.65 7.85 3.60
N LYS A 292 -19.58 8.81 3.65
CA LYS A 292 -19.94 9.68 2.53
C LYS A 292 -19.07 10.93 2.50
N PHE A 293 -18.86 11.50 1.32
CA PHE A 293 -18.05 12.71 1.19
C PHE A 293 -18.82 13.91 1.71
N SER A 294 -18.22 14.69 2.61
CA SER A 294 -18.81 15.91 3.15
C SER A 294 -18.08 17.14 2.63
N THR A 295 -18.80 18.22 2.39
CA THR A 295 -18.27 19.56 2.07
C THR A 295 -18.91 20.59 2.99
N LYS A 296 -18.40 21.83 3.00
CA LYS A 296 -18.92 22.89 3.88
C LYS A 296 -20.43 23.14 3.69
N ASP A 297 -20.95 22.88 2.50
CA ASP A 297 -22.35 23.07 2.10
C ASP A 297 -23.16 21.76 2.00
N LYS A 298 -22.53 20.59 2.14
CA LYS A 298 -23.23 19.29 2.17
C LYS A 298 -22.68 18.42 3.30
N ARG A 299 -23.47 18.37 4.39
CA ARG A 299 -23.13 17.58 5.58
C ARG A 299 -23.55 16.13 5.38
N ASN A 300 -22.57 15.24 5.34
CA ASN A 300 -22.79 13.80 5.38
C ASN A 300 -22.06 13.13 6.57
N ASP A 301 -21.41 13.93 7.44
CA ASP A 301 -20.78 13.46 8.67
C ASP A 301 -21.80 13.10 9.76
N ILE A 302 -21.38 12.24 10.70
CA ILE A 302 -22.23 11.68 11.77
C ILE A 302 -22.05 12.41 13.12
N TRP A 303 -21.29 13.50 13.16
CA TRP A 303 -20.97 14.20 14.41
C TRP A 303 -22.04 15.24 14.80
N THR A 304 -21.94 15.88 15.97
CA THR A 304 -22.84 16.97 16.37
C THR A 304 -22.48 18.28 15.69
N ASP A 305 -21.19 18.63 15.68
CA ASP A 305 -20.63 19.76 14.93
C ASP A 305 -20.24 19.36 13.51
N ALA A 306 -20.45 20.25 12.53
CA ALA A 306 -20.08 19.96 11.15
C ALA A 306 -18.54 19.82 11.02
N CYS A 307 -18.08 18.62 10.66
CA CYS A 307 -16.65 18.30 10.62
C CYS A 307 -15.90 19.17 9.62
N THR A 308 -16.56 19.61 8.56
CA THR A 308 -16.03 20.54 7.56
C THR A 308 -15.71 21.92 8.13
N THR A 309 -16.38 22.34 9.21
CA THR A 309 -16.09 23.60 9.93
C THR A 309 -14.83 23.46 10.78
N VAL A 310 -14.69 22.33 11.47
CA VAL A 310 -13.54 22.06 12.36
C VAL A 310 -12.29 21.75 11.53
N LYS A 311 -12.40 20.91 10.50
CA LYS A 311 -11.28 20.41 9.70
C LYS A 311 -10.95 21.30 8.49
N GLN A 312 -11.77 22.31 8.19
CA GLN A 312 -11.59 23.29 7.10
C GLN A 312 -11.22 22.65 5.74
N GLY A 313 -11.84 21.52 5.48
CA GLY A 313 -11.84 20.79 4.24
C GLY A 313 -12.99 19.79 4.26
N GLY A 314 -13.45 19.36 3.11
CA GLY A 314 -14.22 18.17 2.83
C GLY A 314 -13.39 16.90 2.64
N TRP A 315 -14.00 15.82 3.08
CA TRP A 315 -13.41 14.50 3.18
C TRP A 315 -14.53 13.49 3.47
N TRP A 316 -14.19 12.22 3.47
CA TRP A 316 -15.06 11.16 3.98
C TRP A 316 -15.05 11.17 5.51
N TYR A 317 -15.69 12.16 6.12
CA TYR A 317 -15.71 12.29 7.57
C TYR A 317 -16.68 11.31 8.22
N SER A 318 -16.21 10.62 9.26
CA SER A 318 -17.04 9.93 10.24
C SER A 318 -17.37 10.90 11.40
N ALA A 319 -16.90 10.62 12.62
CA ALA A 319 -16.82 11.59 13.72
C ALA A 319 -15.61 12.53 13.51
N CYS A 320 -15.57 13.20 12.35
CA CYS A 320 -14.50 14.05 11.81
C CYS A 320 -13.17 13.36 11.49
N GLY A 321 -12.94 12.15 12.01
CA GLY A 321 -11.77 11.34 11.72
C GLY A 321 -10.46 11.88 12.30
N GLY A 322 -9.45 11.00 12.35
CA GLY A 322 -8.10 11.35 12.77
C GLY A 322 -7.39 12.20 11.72
N SER A 323 -7.23 11.65 10.52
CA SER A 323 -6.47 12.28 9.43
C SER A 323 -7.28 13.30 8.64
N ASN A 324 -6.61 14.36 8.19
CA ASN A 324 -7.18 15.38 7.33
C ASN A 324 -6.29 15.69 6.12
N PRO A 325 -6.16 14.78 5.13
CA PRO A 325 -5.35 15.00 3.93
C PRO A 325 -5.76 16.23 3.12
N ASN A 326 -7.03 16.62 3.26
CA ASN A 326 -7.63 17.71 2.51
C ASN A 326 -7.59 19.06 3.24
N GLY A 327 -7.14 19.10 4.49
CA GLY A 327 -7.06 20.29 5.33
C GLY A 327 -6.19 21.42 4.78
N ILE A 328 -6.11 22.51 5.55
CA ILE A 328 -5.33 23.70 5.20
C ILE A 328 -3.85 23.33 5.11
N ASN A 329 -3.21 23.70 4.01
CA ASN A 329 -1.77 23.50 3.85
C ASN A 329 -1.02 24.61 4.59
N LEU A 330 -0.44 24.28 5.74
CA LEU A 330 0.41 25.19 6.50
C LEU A 330 1.71 24.49 6.87
N PRO A 331 2.77 24.58 6.04
CA PRO A 331 3.98 23.75 6.18
C PRO A 331 4.93 24.18 7.32
N GLU A 332 4.41 24.82 8.38
CA GLU A 332 5.16 25.29 9.55
C GLU A 332 5.11 24.31 10.73
N GLY A 333 4.33 23.22 10.62
CA GLY A 333 4.24 22.20 11.68
C GLY A 333 3.25 22.55 12.78
N LYS A 334 2.23 23.39 12.52
CA LYS A 334 1.26 23.78 13.55
C LYS A 334 0.34 22.62 13.90
N ASN A 335 0.08 22.47 15.20
CA ASN A 335 -0.82 21.46 15.75
C ASN A 335 -2.26 21.96 15.77
N ASP A 336 -3.07 21.55 14.80
CA ASP A 336 -4.51 21.80 14.76
C ASP A 336 -5.14 20.83 13.75
N GLY A 337 -6.28 20.21 14.11
CA GLY A 337 -6.99 19.27 13.24
C GLY A 337 -7.43 19.86 11.89
N LYS A 338 -7.50 21.19 11.75
CA LYS A 338 -7.83 21.86 10.48
C LYS A 338 -6.72 21.84 9.44
N TYR A 339 -5.48 21.58 9.86
CA TYR A 339 -4.36 21.53 8.94
C TYR A 339 -4.26 20.15 8.26
N MET A 340 -3.53 20.13 7.14
CA MET A 340 -3.23 18.91 6.40
C MET A 340 -2.39 17.96 7.27
N ASN A 341 -2.98 16.87 7.76
CA ASN A 341 -2.32 15.93 8.68
C ASN A 341 -2.62 14.47 8.35
N TRP A 342 -1.80 13.59 8.91
CA TRP A 342 -1.99 12.15 8.92
C TRP A 342 -1.77 11.63 10.34
N GLU A 343 -2.86 11.26 11.01
CA GLU A 343 -2.88 11.09 12.47
C GLU A 343 -1.84 10.09 12.98
N PRO A 344 -1.64 8.91 12.37
CA PRO A 344 -0.66 7.97 12.87
C PRO A 344 0.81 8.43 12.74
N VAL A 345 1.10 9.44 11.90
CA VAL A 345 2.46 9.97 11.70
C VAL A 345 2.68 11.24 12.51
N THR A 346 1.75 12.19 12.43
CA THR A 346 1.95 13.54 13.01
C THR A 346 0.88 13.93 14.02
N LYS A 347 -0.07 13.06 14.32
CA LYS A 347 -1.31 13.41 15.03
C LYS A 347 -2.02 14.55 14.31
N TYR A 348 -1.88 15.78 14.81
CA TYR A 348 -2.48 16.98 14.23
C TYR A 348 -1.45 18.01 13.76
N ASP A 349 -0.15 17.68 13.82
CA ASP A 349 0.87 18.55 13.26
C ASP A 349 0.76 18.53 11.73
N SER A 350 0.77 19.72 11.14
CA SER A 350 0.66 19.90 9.70
C SER A 350 1.83 19.25 8.95
N LEU A 351 1.52 18.50 7.90
CA LEU A 351 2.47 17.92 6.97
C LEU A 351 3.09 18.99 6.07
N LEU A 352 4.31 18.70 5.58
CA LEU A 352 4.93 19.49 4.53
C LEU A 352 4.30 19.17 3.17
N ALA A 353 4.03 17.89 2.92
CA ALA A 353 3.41 17.42 1.70
C ALA A 353 2.60 16.14 1.93
N ILE A 354 1.54 16.00 1.16
CA ILE A 354 0.86 14.72 0.95
C ILE A 354 0.50 14.62 -0.53
N ALA A 355 0.65 13.43 -1.10
CA ALA A 355 0.21 13.12 -2.46
C ALA A 355 -0.71 11.89 -2.43
N ILE A 356 -1.87 12.03 -3.05
CA ILE A 356 -2.84 10.94 -3.21
C ILE A 356 -2.76 10.46 -4.65
N LYS A 357 -2.60 9.16 -4.87
CA LYS A 357 -2.46 8.58 -6.20
C LYS A 357 -3.12 7.21 -6.27
N ILE A 358 -3.55 6.84 -7.48
CA ILE A 358 -4.21 5.56 -7.75
C ILE A 358 -3.49 4.82 -8.87
N ARG A 359 -3.56 3.49 -8.83
CA ARG A 359 -3.01 2.61 -9.88
C ARG A 359 -3.83 1.32 -9.93
N PRO A 360 -4.08 0.73 -11.11
CA PRO A 360 -4.80 -0.54 -11.20
C PRO A 360 -4.12 -1.67 -10.44
N TYR A 361 -4.92 -2.64 -10.03
CA TYR A 361 -4.53 -3.95 -9.53
C TYR A 361 -4.48 -4.91 -10.73
N TYR A 362 -3.29 -5.40 -11.09
CA TYR A 362 -3.10 -6.43 -12.11
C TYR A 362 -2.51 -7.70 -11.52
#